data_AF-A0A843C572-F1
#
_entry.id   AF-A0A843C572-F1
#
_cell.length_a   1.000
_cell.length_b   1.000
_cell.length_c   1.000
_cell.angle_alpha   90.00
_cell.angle_beta   90.00
_cell.angle_gamma   90.00
#
_symmetry.space_group_name_H-M   'P 1'
#
loop_
_entity.id
_entity.type
_entity.pdbx_description
1 polymer ?
#
loop_
_entity_poly.entity_id
_entity_poly.type
_entity_poly.pdbx_seq_one_letter_code
_entity_poly.pdbx_strand_id
1 'polypeptide(L)' 'MLMDFDDSIRFAAVCDKDGEILWNSQRKGVKNIVLLDDTKKTLKRAVNAWHERSTITDKVGRGMYVIAAYEKVWIIHH' A
#
# COMPACT_ATOMS: atom_id res chain seq x y z
N MET A 1 14.99 -5.00 -8.89
CA MET A 1 13.63 -5.01 -8.31
C MET A 1 13.48 -3.86 -7.32
N LEU A 2 12.24 -3.47 -6.93
CA LEU A 2 12.01 -2.42 -5.93
C LEU A 2 12.79 -2.65 -4.61
N MET A 3 12.97 -3.92 -4.23
CA MET A 3 13.77 -4.32 -3.08
C MET A 3 15.28 -4.09 -3.27
N ASP A 4 15.80 -4.11 -4.50
CA ASP A 4 17.22 -3.85 -4.75
C ASP A 4 17.53 -2.35 -4.81
N PHE A 5 16.49 -1.51 -4.90
CA PHE A 5 16.63 -0.06 -4.97
C PHE A 5 16.80 0.57 -3.58
N ASP A 6 16.09 0.07 -2.57
CA ASP A 6 16.12 0.62 -1.22
C ASP A 6 15.97 -0.48 -0.16
N ASP A 7 16.94 -0.57 0.75
CA ASP A 7 17.02 -1.58 1.80
C ASP A 7 15.95 -1.44 2.89
N SER A 8 15.33 -0.26 3.02
CA SER A 8 14.23 -0.01 3.94
C SER A 8 12.91 -0.63 3.46
N ILE A 9 12.78 -0.91 2.15
CA ILE A 9 11.59 -1.56 1.59
C ILE A 9 11.61 -3.04 1.97
N ARG A 10 10.57 -3.44 2.70
CA ARG A 10 10.39 -4.81 3.21
C ARG A 10 9.33 -5.60 2.45
N PHE A 11 8.32 -4.89 1.92
CA PHE A 11 7.19 -5.48 1.23
C PHE A 11 6.67 -4.53 0.15
N ALA A 12 6.30 -5.08 -1.00
CA ALA A 12 5.67 -4.37 -2.10
C ALA A 12 4.55 -5.25 -2.67
N ALA A 13 3.41 -4.66 -2.98
CA ALA A 13 2.30 -5.37 -3.60
C ALA A 13 1.59 -4.50 -4.63
N VAL A 14 1.04 -5.16 -5.64
CA VAL A 14 0.09 -4.60 -6.60
C VAL A 14 -1.25 -5.28 -6.32
N CYS A 15 -2.30 -4.49 -6.13
CA CYS A 15 -3.65 -4.98 -5.96
C CYS A 15 -4.57 -4.43 -7.04
N ASP A 16 -5.71 -5.09 -7.22
CA ASP A 16 -6.80 -4.57 -8.03
C ASP A 16 -7.63 -3.52 -7.26
N LYS A 17 -8.69 -3.04 -7.91
CA LYS A 17 -9.66 -2.07 -7.39
C LYS A 17 -10.55 -2.61 -6.25
N ASP A 18 -10.46 -3.90 -5.93
CA ASP A 18 -11.19 -4.55 -4.83
C ASP A 18 -10.25 -4.86 -3.65
N GLY A 19 -8.96 -4.49 -3.78
CA GLY A 19 -7.93 -4.71 -2.77
C GLY A 19 -7.36 -6.13 -2.77
N GLU A 20 -7.63 -6.93 -3.81
CA GLU A 20 -7.04 -8.26 -3.96
C GLU A 20 -5.63 -8.17 -4.55
N ILE A 21 -4.69 -8.88 -3.93
CA ILE A 21 -3.28 -8.82 -4.30
C ILE A 21 -3.06 -9.63 -5.59
N LEU A 22 -2.72 -8.93 -6.67
CA LEU A 22 -2.36 -9.52 -7.97
C LEU A 22 -0.89 -9.97 -8.00
N TRP A 23 -0.03 -9.23 -7.31
CA TRP A 23 1.39 -9.53 -7.20
C TRP A 23 1.94 -8.99 -5.89
N ASN A 24 2.90 -9.70 -5.31
CA ASN A 24 3.65 -9.18 -4.18
C ASN A 24 5.11 -9.66 -4.21
N SER A 25 5.96 -8.90 -3.53
CA SER A 25 7.34 -9.26 -3.25
C SER A 25 7.65 -8.90 -1.80
N GLN A 26 8.45 -9.76 -1.17
CA GLN A 26 8.97 -9.57 0.17
C GLN A 26 10.48 -9.76 0.15
N ARG A 27 11.19 -8.97 0.96
CA ARG A 27 12.63 -9.13 1.14
C ARG A 27 12.93 -10.48 1.80
N LYS A 28 13.75 -11.30 1.14
CA LYS A 28 14.21 -12.59 1.67
C LYS A 28 15.05 -12.39 2.92
N GLY A 29 14.85 -13.24 3.93
CA GLY A 29 15.58 -13.19 5.19
C GLY A 29 15.10 -12.12 6.18
N VAL A 30 14.11 -11.30 5.83
CA VAL A 30 13.52 -10.30 6.73
C VAL A 30 12.10 -10.73 7.10
N LYS A 31 11.86 -10.91 8.41
CA LYS A 31 10.52 -11.17 8.93
C LYS A 31 9.68 -9.91 8.78
N ASN A 32 8.53 -10.04 8.12
CA ASN A 32 7.59 -8.93 8.00
C ASN A 32 7.03 -8.54 9.36
N ILE A 33 6.93 -7.24 9.60
CA ILE A 33 6.33 -6.65 10.80
C ILE A 33 4.80 -6.80 10.74
N VAL A 34 4.23 -6.75 9.53
CA VAL A 34 2.79 -6.87 9.26
C VAL A 34 2.53 -8.20 8.56
N LEU A 35 1.61 -8.99 9.09
CA LEU A 35 1.17 -10.26 8.48
C LEU A 35 0.44 -10.00 7.16
N LEU A 36 0.52 -10.93 6.21
CA LEU A 36 -0.08 -10.77 4.89
C LEU A 36 -1.61 -10.54 4.97
N ASP A 37 -2.29 -11.18 5.91
CA ASP A 37 -3.74 -11.00 6.10
C ASP A 37 -4.10 -9.60 6.59
N ASP A 38 -3.25 -9.01 7.45
CA ASP A 38 -3.44 -7.63 7.92
C ASP A 38 -3.09 -6.61 6.83
N THR A 39 -2.10 -6.94 5.98
CA THR A 39 -1.81 -6.18 4.76
C THR A 39 -3.02 -6.18 3.82
N LYS A 40 -3.68 -7.33 3.58
CA LYS A 40 -4.91 -7.39 2.77
C LYS A 40 -6.03 -6.52 3.34
N LYS A 41 -6.26 -6.56 4.66
CA LYS A 41 -7.26 -5.70 5.31
C LYS A 41 -6.94 -4.22 5.13
N THR A 42 -5.66 -3.85 5.25
CA THR A 42 -5.19 -2.47 5.07
C THR A 42 -5.36 -2.02 3.62
N LEU A 43 -5.05 -2.87 2.64
CA LEU A 43 -5.26 -2.60 1.22
C LEU A 43 -6.74 -2.36 0.90
N LYS A 44 -7.66 -3.20 1.40
CA LYS A 44 -9.10 -2.99 1.21
C LYS A 44 -9.57 -1.66 1.78
N ARG A 45 -9.07 -1.29 2.96
CA ARG A 45 -9.36 0.03 3.57
C ARG A 45 -8.81 1.17 2.72
N ALA A 46 -7.59 1.05 2.21
CA ALA A 46 -6.98 2.06 1.36
C ALA A 46 -7.80 2.26 0.09
N VAL A 47 -8.19 1.18 -0.60
CA VAL A 47 -9.05 1.22 -1.79
C VAL A 47 -10.37 1.94 -1.53
N ASN A 48 -11.06 1.64 -0.43
CA ASN A 48 -12.30 2.33 -0.07
C ASN A 48 -12.07 3.83 0.17
N ALA A 49 -10.99 4.20 0.88
CA ALA A 49 -10.65 5.60 1.10
C ALA A 49 -10.30 6.34 -0.21
N TRP A 50 -9.65 5.66 -1.16
CA TRP A 50 -9.40 6.19 -2.50
C TRP A 50 -10.70 6.40 -3.28
N HIS A 51 -11.64 5.46 -3.19
CA HIS A 51 -12.95 5.61 -3.81
C HIS A 51 -13.71 6.83 -3.26
N GLU A 52 -13.76 6.99 -1.94
CA GLU A 52 -14.36 8.18 -1.32
C GLU A 52 -13.68 9.48 -1.77
N ARG A 53 -12.34 9.51 -1.82
CA ARG A 53 -11.58 10.70 -2.27
C ARG A 53 -11.80 11.02 -3.74
N SER A 54 -12.08 10.01 -4.57
CA SER A 54 -12.38 10.23 -5.99
C SER A 54 -13.66 11.06 -6.18
N THR A 55 -14.59 11.04 -5.22
CA THR A 55 -15.84 11.83 -5.28
C THR A 55 -15.65 13.33 -5.07
N ILE A 56 -14.47 13.75 -4.58
CA ILE A 56 -14.14 15.16 -4.36
C ILE A 56 -13.05 15.66 -5.31
N THR A 57 -12.78 14.92 -6.39
CA THR A 57 -11.72 15.24 -7.37
C THR A 57 -11.85 16.66 -7.92
N ASP A 58 -13.07 17.12 -8.15
CA ASP A 58 -13.40 18.47 -8.61
C ASP A 58 -13.01 19.58 -7.61
N LYS A 59 -12.79 19.23 -6.34
CA LYS A 59 -12.33 20.15 -5.29
C LYS A 59 -10.83 20.08 -5.03
N VAL A 60 -10.25 18.87 -5.03
CA VAL A 60 -8.88 18.63 -4.56
C VAL A 60 -7.92 18.14 -5.66
N GLY A 61 -8.42 17.94 -6.87
CA GLY A 61 -7.68 17.33 -7.97
C GLY A 61 -7.63 15.80 -7.88
N ARG A 62 -6.99 15.18 -8.89
CA ARG A 62 -6.80 13.72 -8.92
C ARG A 62 -5.79 13.31 -7.85
N GLY A 63 -6.15 12.34 -7.02
CA GLY A 63 -5.21 11.75 -6.07
C GLY A 63 -4.09 11.02 -6.81
N MET A 64 -2.84 11.24 -6.38
CA MET A 64 -1.63 10.69 -7.01
C MET A 64 -0.98 9.59 -6.16
N TYR A 65 -0.93 9.80 -4.84
CA TYR A 65 -0.44 8.82 -3.88
C TYR A 65 -0.91 9.20 -2.47
N VAL A 66 -0.83 8.25 -1.54
CA VAL A 66 -1.16 8.43 -0.12
C VAL A 66 -0.08 7.76 0.72
N ILE A 67 0.36 8.45 1.77
CA ILE A 67 1.32 7.91 2.74
C ILE A 67 0.62 7.77 4.10
N ALA A 68 0.69 6.59 4.69
CA ALA A 68 0.30 6.32 6.06
C ALA A 68 1.56 6.04 6.89
N ALA A 69 1.89 6.95 7.81
CA ALA A 69 3.03 6.83 8.70
C ALA A 69 2.58 6.29 10.06
N TYR A 70 3.10 5.12 10.44
CA TYR A 70 2.96 4.54 11.77
C TYR A 70 4.30 4.60 12.48
N GLU A 71 4.27 4.49 13.82
CA GLU A 71 5.47 4.48 14.67
C GLU A 71 6.54 3.48 14.19
N LYS A 72 6.11 2.35 13.60
CA LYS A 72 6.99 1.23 13.24
C LYS A 72 7.15 1.02 11.72
N VAL A 73 6.30 1.61 10.90
CA VAL A 73 6.26 1.34 9.46
C VAL A 73 5.61 2.48 8.69
N TRP A 74 6.12 2.77 7.50
CA TRP A 74 5.45 3.65 6.55
C TRP A 74 4.87 2.81 5.41
N ILE A 75 3.65 3.16 5.01
CA ILE A 75 2.94 2.50 3.91
C ILE A 75 2.64 3.56 2.86
N ILE A 76 3.01 3.27 1.62
CA ILE A 76 2.78 4.15 0.47
C ILE A 76 1.82 3.43 -0.48
N HIS A 77 0.74 4.11 -0.84
CA HIS A 77 -0.21 3.68 -1.86
C HIS A 77 -0.09 4.60 -3.06
N HIS A 78 0.12 4.02 -4.23
CA HIS A 78 0.10 4.68 -5.53
C HIS A 78 -1.19 4.36 -6.28
#